data_AF-A0A0C1PQA2-F1
#
_entry.id   AF-A0A0C1PQA2-F1
#
_cell.length_a   1.000
_cell.length_b   1.000
_cell.length_c   1.000
_cell.angle_alpha   90.00
_cell.angle_beta   90.00
_cell.angle_gamma   90.00
#
_symmetry.space_group_name_H-M   'P 1'
#
loop_
_entity.id
_entity.type
_entity.pdbx_description
1 polymer ?
#
loop_
_entity_poly.entity_id
_entity_poly.type
_entity_poly.pdbx_seq_one_letter_code
_entity_poly.pdbx_strand_id
1 'polypeptide(L)'
;MNISEFAYFNQLKNQLANVSEELEEQKQRYLSWVADLDQLKNDYDVDTIDELASVLNNGDDDQKTDDIKNALLNNDENYLLSNMKMLNNTDFQKCQYLKEQVQELNHELTEVERFYKNSAIPIIDKMKKSKMVEVTEISSSKNSSDTILHFNFLSDFTHFQEFFSKELYVDEIIKDHLRKQEVISMMISEDNYPNEYDMTRIEDTEEDN
;
A
#
# COMPACT_ATOMS: atom_id res chain seq x y z
N MET A 1 -6.86 -10.19 -16.54
CA MET A 1 -5.69 -10.22 -15.63
C MET A 1 -6.18 -9.98 -14.20
N ASN A 2 -5.53 -10.54 -13.17
CA ASN A 2 -5.89 -10.29 -11.76
C ASN A 2 -4.90 -9.32 -11.11
N ILE A 3 -5.37 -8.45 -10.21
CA ILE A 3 -4.51 -7.52 -9.44
C ILE A 3 -3.47 -8.26 -8.59
N SER A 4 -3.74 -9.49 -8.18
CA SER A 4 -2.79 -10.32 -7.43
C SER A 4 -1.54 -10.70 -8.24
N GLU A 5 -1.47 -10.36 -9.53
CA GLU A 5 -0.28 -10.55 -10.36
C GLU A 5 0.75 -9.41 -10.17
N PHE A 6 0.37 -8.27 -9.57
CA PHE A 6 1.27 -7.14 -9.36
C PHE A 6 2.04 -7.25 -8.03
N ALA A 7 3.37 -7.14 -8.11
CA ALA A 7 4.29 -7.34 -6.98
C ALA A 7 4.10 -6.31 -5.87
N TYR A 8 3.86 -5.03 -6.22
CA TYR A 8 3.67 -3.98 -5.22
C TYR A 8 2.40 -4.18 -4.39
N PHE A 9 1.28 -4.48 -5.05
CA PHE A 9 0.03 -4.81 -4.37
C PHE A 9 0.19 -5.97 -3.37
N ASN A 10 0.89 -7.04 -3.80
CA ASN A 10 1.15 -8.19 -2.93
C ASN A 10 2.07 -7.84 -1.76
N GLN A 11 3.06 -6.97 -1.98
CA GLN A 11 3.94 -6.50 -0.91
C GLN A 11 3.17 -5.72 0.15
N LEU A 12 2.36 -4.74 -0.25
CA LEU A 12 1.53 -3.95 0.67
C LEU A 12 0.58 -4.86 1.45
N LYS A 13 -0.05 -5.83 0.78
CA LYS A 13 -0.93 -6.81 1.42
C LYS A 13 -0.20 -7.64 2.48
N ASN A 14 1.02 -8.09 2.18
CA ASN A 14 1.83 -8.88 3.11
C ASN A 14 2.32 -8.02 4.29
N GLN A 15 2.74 -6.78 4.03
CA GLN A 15 3.11 -5.83 5.07
C GLN A 15 1.93 -5.55 6.01
N LEU A 16 0.75 -5.27 5.46
CA LEU A 16 -0.47 -5.05 6.23
C LEU A 16 -0.81 -6.26 7.12
N ALA A 17 -0.70 -7.49 6.60
CA ALA A 17 -0.92 -8.70 7.38
C ALA A 17 0.05 -8.80 8.57
N ASN A 18 1.35 -8.61 8.33
CA ASN A 18 2.38 -8.68 9.35
C ASN A 18 2.20 -7.60 10.44
N VAL A 19 1.95 -6.35 10.03
CA VAL A 19 1.75 -5.24 10.98
C VAL A 19 0.45 -5.44 11.77
N SER A 20 -0.60 -5.99 11.16
CA SER A 20 -1.86 -6.29 11.84
C SER A 20 -1.71 -7.41 12.88
N GLU A 21 -0.93 -8.45 12.55
CA GLU A 21 -0.60 -9.53 13.49
C GLU A 21 0.22 -8.98 14.66
N GLU A 22 1.28 -8.21 14.38
CA GLU A 22 2.10 -7.59 15.41
C GLU A 22 1.26 -6.65 16.30
N LEU A 23 0.35 -5.86 15.73
CA LEU A 23 -0.55 -5.00 16.49
C LEU A 23 -1.40 -5.82 17.46
N GLU A 24 -1.92 -6.97 17.02
CA GLU A 24 -2.75 -7.81 17.88
C GLU A 24 -1.93 -8.41 19.03
N GLU A 25 -0.72 -8.91 18.77
CA GLU A 25 0.18 -9.37 19.82
C GLU A 25 0.51 -8.27 20.85
N GLN A 26 0.81 -7.06 20.39
CA GLN A 26 1.12 -5.94 21.29
C GLN A 26 -0.10 -5.50 22.10
N LYS A 27 -1.31 -5.49 21.52
CA LYS A 27 -2.54 -5.22 22.27
C LYS A 27 -2.73 -6.22 23.40
N GLN A 28 -2.51 -7.51 23.14
CA GLN A 28 -2.67 -8.54 24.17
C GLN A 28 -1.68 -8.35 25.32
N ARG A 29 -0.43 -7.97 25.03
CA ARG A 29 0.56 -7.63 26.07
C ARG A 29 0.14 -6.41 26.90
N TYR A 30 -0.27 -5.35 26.21
CA TYR A 30 -0.75 -4.13 26.86
C TYR A 30 -1.97 -4.39 27.74
N LEU A 31 -2.96 -5.14 27.23
CA LEU A 31 -4.18 -5.46 27.96
C LEU A 31 -3.91 -6.38 29.15
N SER A 32 -3.02 -7.36 29.00
CA SER A 32 -2.59 -8.20 30.12
C SER A 32 -1.90 -7.40 31.22
N TRP A 33 -1.11 -6.39 30.85
CA TRP A 33 -0.47 -5.51 31.83
C TRP A 33 -1.50 -4.59 32.50
N VAL A 34 -2.41 -3.98 31.74
CA VAL A 34 -3.38 -3.02 32.29
C VAL A 34 -4.49 -3.69 33.12
N ALA A 35 -4.72 -4.99 32.93
CA ALA A 35 -5.69 -5.77 33.70
C ALA A 35 -5.11 -6.28 35.04
N ASP A 36 -3.79 -6.24 35.23
CA ASP A 36 -3.16 -6.54 36.53
C ASP A 36 -3.25 -5.32 37.45
N LEU A 37 -4.44 -5.09 38.00
CA LEU A 37 -4.75 -3.93 38.82
C LEU A 37 -3.88 -3.82 40.07
N ASP A 38 -3.45 -4.95 40.65
CA ASP A 38 -2.58 -4.95 41.81
C ASP A 38 -1.17 -4.48 41.44
N GLN A 39 -0.62 -4.97 40.33
CA GLN A 39 0.66 -4.48 39.83
C GLN A 39 0.57 -3.01 39.42
N LEU A 40 -0.49 -2.59 38.73
CA LEU A 40 -0.72 -1.19 38.35
C LEU A 40 -0.78 -0.26 39.56
N LYS A 41 -1.54 -0.62 40.60
CA LYS A 41 -1.59 0.15 41.85
C LYS A 41 -0.21 0.29 42.49
N ASN A 42 0.57 -0.79 42.52
CA ASN A 42 1.94 -0.77 43.02
C ASN A 42 2.88 0.11 42.17
N ASP A 43 2.77 0.04 40.83
CA ASP A 43 3.58 0.83 39.90
C ASP A 43 3.34 2.34 40.05
N TYR A 44 2.12 2.72 40.45
CA TYR A 44 1.69 4.11 40.63
C TYR A 44 1.61 4.57 42.09
N ASP A 45 2.00 3.73 43.06
CA ASP A 45 2.00 4.01 44.50
C ASP A 45 0.62 4.48 45.03
N VAL A 46 -0.43 3.73 44.71
CA VAL A 46 -1.83 4.00 45.11
C VAL A 46 -2.50 2.77 45.71
N ASP A 47 -3.47 2.95 46.60
CA ASP A 47 -4.12 1.86 47.34
C ASP A 47 -5.45 1.42 46.70
N THR A 48 -6.13 2.35 46.02
CA THR A 48 -7.47 2.13 45.46
C THR A 48 -7.53 2.35 43.96
N ILE A 49 -8.54 1.75 43.31
CA ILE A 49 -8.79 1.97 41.89
C ILE A 49 -9.28 3.39 41.59
N ASP A 50 -9.90 4.06 42.57
CA ASP A 50 -10.33 5.45 42.47
C ASP A 50 -9.11 6.38 42.40
N GLU A 51 -8.13 6.16 43.28
CA GLU A 51 -6.84 6.87 43.26
C GLU A 51 -6.08 6.58 41.97
N LEU A 52 -6.04 5.32 41.54
CA LEU A 52 -5.43 4.94 40.26
C LEU A 52 -6.09 5.68 39.10
N ALA A 53 -7.42 5.62 38.97
CA ALA A 53 -8.13 6.30 37.90
C ALA A 53 -7.90 7.82 37.91
N SER A 54 -7.87 8.44 39.09
CA SER A 54 -7.55 9.87 39.24
C SER A 54 -6.12 10.18 38.80
N VAL A 55 -5.12 9.41 39.23
CA VAL A 55 -3.72 9.56 38.80
C VAL A 55 -3.60 9.44 37.27
N LEU A 56 -4.31 8.49 36.67
CA LEU A 56 -4.34 8.28 35.23
C LEU A 56 -5.07 9.39 34.45
N ASN A 57 -5.91 10.17 35.15
CA ASN A 57 -6.54 11.39 34.63
C ASN A 57 -5.86 12.67 35.14
N ASN A 58 -4.56 12.64 35.48
CA ASN A 58 -3.79 13.80 35.95
C ASN A 58 -4.28 14.45 37.27
N GLY A 59 -4.98 13.69 38.10
CA GLY A 59 -5.53 14.17 39.36
C GLY A 59 -6.88 14.90 39.23
N ASP A 60 -7.46 14.94 38.02
CA ASP A 60 -8.81 15.47 37.83
C ASP A 60 -9.85 14.48 38.38
N ASP A 61 -10.87 15.00 39.07
CA ASP A 61 -12.03 14.22 39.54
C ASP A 61 -13.26 14.63 38.72
N ASP A 62 -13.38 14.04 37.53
CA ASP A 62 -14.43 14.32 36.56
C ASP A 62 -14.99 13.03 35.95
N GLN A 63 -15.94 13.18 35.01
CA GLN A 63 -16.58 12.05 34.33
C GLN A 63 -15.55 11.09 33.68
N LYS A 64 -14.39 11.58 33.23
CA LYS A 64 -13.37 10.72 32.61
C LYS A 64 -12.68 9.83 33.64
N THR A 65 -12.53 10.28 34.88
CA THR A 65 -12.01 9.46 35.98
C THR A 65 -12.94 8.29 36.26
N ASP A 66 -14.25 8.54 36.32
CA ASP A 66 -15.26 7.48 36.43
C ASP A 66 -15.24 6.54 35.23
N ASP A 67 -15.07 7.07 34.01
CA ASP A 67 -14.99 6.25 32.79
C ASP A 67 -13.72 5.36 32.78
N ILE A 68 -12.56 5.88 33.20
CA ILE A 68 -11.31 5.12 33.35
C ILE A 68 -11.48 4.02 34.40
N LYS A 69 -12.04 4.35 35.56
CA LYS A 69 -12.34 3.36 36.61
C LYS A 69 -13.21 2.25 36.08
N ASN A 70 -14.31 2.60 35.41
CA ASN A 70 -15.23 1.62 34.84
C ASN A 70 -14.55 0.76 33.76
N ALA A 71 -13.69 1.36 32.93
CA ALA A 71 -12.94 0.63 31.92
C ALA A 71 -11.95 -0.37 32.53
N LEU A 72 -11.24 0.01 33.60
CA LEU A 72 -10.33 -0.85 34.35
C LEU A 72 -11.08 -1.99 35.06
N LEU A 73 -12.24 -1.72 35.67
CA LEU A 73 -13.03 -2.75 36.38
C LEU A 73 -13.65 -3.78 35.44
N ASN A 74 -14.07 -3.34 34.25
CA ASN A 74 -14.80 -4.18 33.29
C ASN A 74 -13.92 -4.72 32.17
N ASN A 75 -12.61 -4.43 32.19
CA ASN A 75 -11.68 -4.73 31.09
C ASN A 75 -12.23 -4.22 29.74
N ASP A 76 -12.68 -2.97 29.68
CA ASP A 76 -13.12 -2.35 28.42
C ASP A 76 -11.91 -2.09 27.51
N GLU A 77 -11.51 -3.12 26.77
CA GLU A 77 -10.33 -3.13 25.91
C GLU A 77 -10.30 -1.94 24.95
N ASN A 78 -11.45 -1.59 24.37
CA ASN A 78 -11.56 -0.51 23.40
C ASN A 78 -11.30 0.84 24.06
N TYR A 79 -11.89 1.06 25.24
CA TYR A 79 -11.66 2.28 25.98
C TYR A 79 -10.21 2.38 26.45
N LEU A 80 -9.66 1.30 27.03
CA LEU A 80 -8.30 1.26 27.57
C LEU A 80 -7.25 1.54 26.48
N LEU A 81 -7.35 0.85 25.34
CA LEU A 81 -6.45 1.03 24.18
C LEU A 81 -6.52 2.43 23.54
N SER A 82 -7.59 3.19 23.79
CA SER A 82 -7.85 4.48 23.14
C SER A 82 -7.59 5.67 24.06
N ASN A 83 -7.79 5.49 25.37
CA ASN A 83 -7.86 6.61 26.31
C ASN A 83 -6.78 6.60 27.41
N MET A 84 -6.10 5.47 27.67
CA MET A 84 -5.07 5.37 28.72
C MET A 84 -3.69 5.93 28.30
N LYS A 85 -3.67 7.06 27.57
CA LYS A 85 -2.46 7.66 26.97
C LYS A 85 -1.41 8.12 27.99
N MET A 86 -1.82 8.35 29.23
CA MET A 86 -0.95 8.82 30.31
C MET A 86 -0.11 7.69 30.93
N LEU A 87 -0.40 6.43 30.59
CA LEU A 87 0.43 5.30 30.99
C LEU A 87 1.75 5.35 30.23
N ASN A 88 2.86 5.48 30.96
CA ASN A 88 4.20 5.39 30.37
C ASN A 88 4.54 3.91 30.10
N ASN A 89 3.88 3.33 29.10
CA ASN A 89 3.99 1.93 28.74
C ASN A 89 4.43 1.80 27.27
N THR A 90 5.53 1.08 27.06
CA THR A 90 6.11 0.89 25.73
C THR A 90 5.17 0.13 24.79
N ASP A 91 4.40 -0.84 25.30
CA ASP A 91 3.43 -1.59 24.50
C ASP A 91 2.27 -0.69 24.04
N PHE A 92 1.82 0.26 24.88
CA PHE A 92 0.83 1.26 24.47
C PHE A 92 1.34 2.13 23.31
N GLN A 93 2.55 2.69 23.45
CA GLN A 93 3.18 3.51 22.39
C GLN A 93 3.33 2.72 21.09
N LYS A 94 3.77 1.46 21.21
CA LYS A 94 3.91 0.57 20.06
C LYS A 94 2.57 0.24 19.42
N CYS A 95 1.51 0.02 20.20
CA CYS A 95 0.15 -0.14 19.68
C CYS A 95 -0.31 1.09 18.88
N GLN A 96 -0.04 2.31 19.34
CA GLN A 96 -0.42 3.53 18.60
C GLN A 96 0.34 3.61 17.27
N TYR A 97 1.66 3.41 17.30
CA TYR A 97 2.50 3.41 16.09
C TYR A 97 2.07 2.36 15.06
N LEU A 98 1.73 1.14 15.51
CA LEU A 98 1.24 0.09 14.62
C LEU A 98 -0.16 0.39 14.08
N LYS A 99 -1.05 1.01 14.87
CA LYS A 99 -2.37 1.46 14.39
C LYS A 99 -2.25 2.49 13.27
N GLU A 100 -1.36 3.47 13.40
CA GLU A 100 -1.09 4.49 12.38
C GLU A 100 -0.57 3.83 11.09
N GLN A 101 0.41 2.94 11.19
CA GLN A 101 0.91 2.19 10.03
C GLN A 101 -0.16 1.34 9.35
N VAL A 102 -1.04 0.67 10.11
CA VAL A 102 -2.17 -0.09 9.53
C VAL A 102 -3.09 0.85 8.75
N GLN A 103 -3.36 2.05 9.23
CA GLN A 103 -4.18 3.03 8.53
C GLN A 103 -3.51 3.51 7.24
N GLU A 104 -2.22 3.83 7.29
CA GLU A 104 -1.42 4.24 6.12
C GLU A 104 -1.38 3.14 5.06
N LEU A 105 -1.05 1.90 5.45
CA LEU A 105 -1.00 0.76 4.52
C LEU A 105 -2.37 0.45 3.90
N ASN A 106 -3.47 0.57 4.66
CA ASN A 106 -4.81 0.39 4.11
C ASN A 106 -5.19 1.48 3.11
N HIS A 107 -4.80 2.73 3.39
CA HIS A 107 -5.01 3.84 2.47
C HIS A 107 -4.26 3.58 1.16
N GLU A 108 -2.97 3.28 1.24
CA GLU A 108 -2.14 3.01 0.08
C GLU A 108 -2.62 1.80 -0.72
N LEU A 109 -2.98 0.69 -0.06
CA LEU A 109 -3.54 -0.49 -0.72
C LEU A 109 -4.81 -0.14 -1.52
N THR A 110 -5.65 0.75 -0.99
CA THR A 110 -6.88 1.20 -1.65
C THR A 110 -6.58 2.04 -2.90
N GLU A 111 -5.57 2.91 -2.84
CA GLU A 111 -5.14 3.72 -3.98
C GLU A 111 -4.51 2.86 -5.08
N VAL A 112 -3.60 1.98 -4.71
CA VAL A 112 -2.96 1.02 -5.61
C VAL A 112 -3.99 0.08 -6.25
N GLU A 113 -4.98 -0.40 -5.48
CA GLU A 113 -6.07 -1.21 -6.02
C GLU A 113 -6.90 -0.46 -7.05
N ARG A 114 -7.20 0.81 -6.78
CA ARG A 114 -7.91 1.68 -7.71
C ARG A 114 -7.11 1.89 -8.99
N PHE A 115 -5.82 2.17 -8.87
CA PHE A 115 -4.91 2.35 -10.02
C PHE A 115 -4.90 1.11 -10.93
N TYR A 116 -4.63 -0.07 -10.38
CA TYR A 116 -4.54 -1.29 -11.18
C TYR A 116 -5.88 -1.65 -11.85
N LYS A 117 -7.00 -1.52 -11.13
CA LYS A 117 -8.33 -1.85 -11.67
C LYS A 117 -8.80 -0.87 -12.75
N ASN A 118 -8.49 0.42 -12.61
CA ASN A 118 -9.07 1.45 -13.46
C ASN A 118 -8.14 1.88 -14.60
N SER A 119 -6.83 1.73 -14.43
CA SER A 119 -5.83 2.19 -15.40
C SER A 119 -5.03 1.03 -16.00
N ALA A 120 -4.19 0.34 -15.23
CA ALA A 120 -3.23 -0.63 -15.77
C ALA A 120 -3.91 -1.83 -16.44
N ILE A 121 -4.81 -2.55 -15.74
CA ILE A 121 -5.47 -3.76 -16.27
C ILE A 121 -6.29 -3.44 -17.54
N PRO A 122 -7.11 -2.37 -17.59
CA PRO A 122 -7.84 -2.00 -18.80
C PRO A 122 -6.93 -1.72 -20.01
N ILE A 123 -5.78 -1.07 -19.82
CA ILE A 123 -4.81 -0.81 -20.90
C ILE A 123 -4.22 -2.13 -21.41
N ILE A 124 -3.74 -2.98 -20.51
CA ILE A 124 -3.18 -4.30 -20.84
C ILE A 124 -4.19 -5.17 -21.58
N ASP A 125 -5.43 -5.24 -21.09
CA ASP A 125 -6.49 -6.04 -21.72
C ASP A 125 -6.86 -5.50 -23.11
N LYS A 126 -6.84 -4.16 -23.31
CA LYS A 126 -7.04 -3.56 -24.65
C LYS A 126 -5.89 -3.93 -25.59
N MET A 127 -4.64 -3.83 -25.13
CA MET A 127 -3.46 -4.19 -25.93
C MET A 127 -3.52 -5.66 -26.36
N LYS A 128 -3.75 -6.58 -25.42
CA LYS A 128 -3.91 -8.03 -25.69
C LYS A 128 -5.05 -8.35 -26.68
N LYS A 129 -6.12 -7.54 -26.72
CA LYS A 129 -7.27 -7.75 -27.64
C LYS A 129 -7.10 -7.11 -29.01
N SER A 130 -6.24 -6.09 -29.14
CA SER A 130 -6.13 -5.26 -30.35
C SER A 130 -5.71 -6.03 -31.61
N LYS A 131 -5.11 -7.22 -31.47
CA LYS A 131 -4.43 -7.99 -32.54
C LYS A 131 -3.30 -7.23 -33.25
N MET A 132 -3.00 -6.00 -32.81
CA MET A 132 -1.96 -5.14 -33.36
C MET A 132 -0.66 -5.24 -32.60
N VAL A 133 -0.74 -5.66 -31.33
CA VAL A 133 0.41 -5.88 -30.45
C VAL A 133 0.30 -7.23 -29.75
N GLU A 134 1.45 -7.82 -29.46
CA GLU A 134 1.62 -8.98 -28.59
C GLU A 134 2.34 -8.52 -27.32
N VAL A 135 1.68 -8.58 -26.18
CA VAL A 135 2.32 -8.31 -24.89
C VAL A 135 3.17 -9.52 -24.52
N THR A 136 4.49 -9.35 -24.54
CA THR A 136 5.47 -10.42 -24.29
C THR A 136 5.80 -10.52 -22.80
N GLU A 137 5.81 -9.40 -22.08
CA GLU A 137 6.11 -9.36 -20.65
C GLU A 137 5.30 -8.29 -19.94
N ILE A 138 4.98 -8.55 -18.67
CA ILE A 138 4.42 -7.57 -17.75
C ILE A 138 5.24 -7.68 -16.46
N SER A 139 5.88 -6.59 -16.06
CA SER A 139 6.63 -6.50 -14.83
C SER A 139 6.12 -5.35 -13.96
N SER A 140 6.32 -5.49 -12.65
CA SER A 140 5.90 -4.52 -11.65
C SER A 140 6.92 -4.50 -10.53
N SER A 141 7.29 -3.32 -10.08
CA SER A 141 8.27 -3.18 -9.00
C SER A 141 7.66 -3.58 -7.64
N LYS A 142 8.52 -3.72 -6.64
CA LYS A 142 8.14 -3.91 -5.23
C LYS A 142 8.03 -2.59 -4.45
N ASN A 143 8.29 -1.47 -5.10
CA ASN A 143 8.45 -0.17 -4.43
C ASN A 143 7.52 0.91 -5.00
N SER A 144 6.78 0.61 -6.07
CA SER A 144 5.87 1.54 -6.73
C SER A 144 4.76 0.79 -7.45
N SER A 145 3.63 1.49 -7.68
CA SER A 145 2.50 0.97 -8.44
C SER A 145 2.79 0.85 -9.95
N ASP A 146 3.90 1.42 -10.42
CA ASP A 146 4.31 1.42 -11.81
C ASP A 146 4.28 0.02 -12.43
N THR A 147 3.67 -0.05 -13.61
CA THR A 147 3.61 -1.27 -14.42
C THR A 147 4.40 -1.08 -15.68
N ILE A 148 5.37 -1.96 -15.91
CA ILE A 148 6.19 -1.97 -17.11
C ILE A 148 5.66 -3.08 -18.02
N LEU A 149 5.39 -2.72 -19.28
CA LEU A 149 4.90 -3.61 -20.31
C LEU A 149 5.94 -3.74 -21.40
N HIS A 150 6.30 -4.97 -21.75
CA HIS A 150 7.05 -5.26 -22.97
C HIS A 150 6.08 -5.83 -24.02
N PHE A 151 6.13 -5.29 -25.23
CA PHE A 151 5.27 -5.73 -26.31
C PHE A 151 5.93 -5.63 -27.68
N ASN A 152 5.51 -6.52 -28.57
CA ASN A 152 5.84 -6.51 -29.99
C ASN A 152 4.66 -5.96 -30.78
N PHE A 153 4.93 -5.38 -31.95
CA PHE A 153 3.88 -5.13 -32.93
C PHE A 153 3.66 -6.38 -33.80
N LEU A 154 2.41 -6.84 -33.87
CA LEU A 154 1.99 -7.95 -34.74
C LEU A 154 1.53 -7.47 -36.11
N SER A 155 1.19 -6.18 -36.22
CA SER A 155 0.76 -5.56 -37.47
C SER A 155 1.92 -4.82 -38.12
N ASP A 156 2.05 -4.95 -39.44
CA ASP A 156 2.99 -4.16 -40.22
C ASP A 156 2.51 -2.72 -40.44
N PHE A 157 3.40 -1.85 -40.91
CA PHE A 157 3.11 -0.43 -41.16
C PHE A 157 1.88 -0.18 -42.05
N THR A 158 1.58 -1.11 -42.97
CA THR A 158 0.44 -1.02 -43.89
C THR A 158 -0.91 -0.94 -43.17
N HIS A 159 -1.01 -1.52 -41.97
CA HIS A 159 -2.23 -1.49 -41.14
C HIS A 159 -2.42 -0.18 -40.37
N PHE A 160 -1.37 0.64 -40.28
CA PHE A 160 -1.32 1.89 -39.50
C PHE A 160 -1.27 3.15 -40.37
N GLN A 161 -1.07 2.99 -41.67
CA GLN A 161 -0.83 4.06 -42.64
C GLN A 161 -1.97 5.10 -42.72
N GLU A 162 -3.21 4.71 -42.44
CA GLU A 162 -4.35 5.63 -42.40
C GLU A 162 -4.38 6.51 -41.13
N PHE A 163 -3.86 6.01 -40.00
CA PHE A 163 -3.93 6.69 -38.69
C PHE A 163 -2.85 7.76 -38.48
N PHE A 164 -1.66 7.58 -39.06
CA PHE A 164 -0.51 8.48 -38.86
C PHE A 164 -0.28 9.50 -39.99
N SER A 165 -1.19 9.54 -40.98
CA SER A 165 -1.12 10.37 -42.20
C SER A 165 -1.05 11.89 -42.00
N LYS A 166 -1.04 12.41 -40.77
CA LYS A 166 -1.05 13.85 -40.48
C LYS A 166 0.16 14.40 -39.74
N GLU A 167 1.10 13.57 -39.26
CA GLU A 167 2.30 14.04 -38.56
C GLU A 167 3.56 13.27 -38.99
N LEU A 168 4.41 13.91 -39.82
CA LEU A 168 5.57 13.29 -40.49
C LEU A 168 6.66 12.73 -39.56
N TYR A 169 6.81 13.25 -38.34
CA TYR A 169 7.89 12.88 -37.41
C TYR A 169 7.60 11.61 -36.61
N VAL A 170 6.37 11.46 -36.12
CA VAL A 170 5.86 10.26 -35.44
C VAL A 170 5.89 9.06 -36.39
N ASP A 171 5.71 9.33 -37.68
CA ASP A 171 5.68 8.36 -38.76
C ASP A 171 7.01 7.60 -38.94
N GLU A 172 8.17 8.27 -38.89
CA GLU A 172 9.45 7.61 -39.17
C GLU A 172 9.94 6.73 -38.01
N ILE A 173 9.78 7.18 -36.76
CA ILE A 173 10.19 6.43 -35.57
C ILE A 173 9.33 5.17 -35.43
N ILE A 174 8.01 5.30 -35.52
CA ILE A 174 7.09 4.16 -35.44
C ILE A 174 7.31 3.20 -36.62
N LYS A 175 7.58 3.70 -37.85
CA LYS A 175 7.89 2.86 -39.01
C LYS A 175 9.14 2.01 -38.82
N ASP A 176 10.20 2.57 -38.24
CA ASP A 176 11.45 1.85 -38.03
C ASP A 176 11.27 0.73 -36.98
N HIS A 177 10.58 1.03 -35.88
CA HIS A 177 10.24 0.02 -34.86
C HIS A 177 9.31 -1.08 -35.39
N LEU A 178 8.28 -0.72 -36.17
CA LEU A 178 7.38 -1.68 -36.82
C LEU A 178 8.11 -2.59 -37.83
N ARG A 179 9.13 -2.07 -38.52
CA ARG A 179 9.93 -2.85 -39.48
C ARG A 179 10.91 -3.80 -38.80
N LYS A 180 11.48 -3.40 -37.67
CA LYS A 180 12.47 -4.18 -36.93
C LYS A 180 11.85 -5.20 -35.97
N GLN A 181 10.53 -5.17 -35.76
CA GLN A 181 9.81 -6.03 -34.80
C GLN A 181 10.41 -5.95 -33.39
N GLU A 182 10.87 -4.75 -33.00
CA GLU A 182 11.53 -4.54 -31.72
C GLU A 182 10.55 -4.62 -30.55
N VAL A 183 11.04 -5.15 -29.44
CA VAL A 183 10.33 -5.12 -28.16
C VAL A 183 10.37 -3.68 -27.63
N ILE A 184 9.20 -3.09 -27.40
CA ILE A 184 9.09 -1.76 -26.80
C ILE A 184 8.71 -1.90 -25.33
N SER A 185 9.33 -1.10 -24.47
CA SER A 185 8.94 -0.95 -23.07
C SER A 185 8.06 0.29 -22.88
N MET A 186 6.93 0.11 -22.20
CA MET A 186 6.02 1.18 -21.78
C MET A 186 5.80 1.12 -20.27
N MET A 187 5.94 2.25 -19.61
CA MET A 187 5.57 2.43 -18.20
C MET A 187 4.16 3.02 -18.10
N ILE A 188 3.32 2.43 -17.25
CA ILE A 188 2.03 2.97 -16.84
C ILE A 188 2.19 3.43 -15.38
N SER A 189 2.05 4.73 -15.14
CA SER A 189 2.13 5.38 -13.83
C SER A 189 0.79 6.02 -13.45
N GLU A 190 0.65 6.44 -12.18
CA GLU A 190 -0.58 7.06 -11.65
C GLU A 190 -0.89 8.43 -12.28
N ASP A 191 0.13 9.12 -12.78
CA ASP A 191 -0.04 10.29 -13.63
C ASP A 191 -0.56 9.81 -14.99
N ASN A 192 -1.88 9.83 -15.18
CA ASN A 192 -2.63 9.31 -16.34
C ASN A 192 -2.30 9.99 -17.71
N TYR A 193 -1.10 10.55 -17.88
CA TYR A 193 -0.56 11.08 -19.12
C TYR A 193 0.78 10.38 -19.41
N PRO A 194 0.80 9.32 -20.25
CA PRO A 194 2.06 8.80 -20.76
C PRO A 194 2.79 9.93 -21.49
N ASN A 195 3.93 10.34 -20.96
CA ASN A 195 4.82 11.31 -21.58
C ASN A 195 5.85 10.58 -22.46
N GLU A 196 6.57 11.32 -23.30
CA GLU A 196 7.55 10.77 -24.25
C GLU A 196 8.70 9.97 -23.60
N TYR A 197 8.97 10.18 -22.31
CA TYR A 197 9.97 9.47 -21.49
C TYR A 197 9.43 8.19 -20.84
N ASP A 198 8.11 7.98 -20.83
CA ASP A 198 7.48 6.76 -20.29
C ASP A 198 7.52 5.58 -21.28
N MET A 199 8.00 5.83 -22.51
CA MET A 199 8.27 4.80 -23.51
C MET A 199 9.76 4.75 -23.81
N THR A 200 10.40 3.63 -23.49
CA THR A 200 11.83 3.42 -23.74
C THR A 200 12.03 2.17 -24.58
N ARG A 201 12.96 2.26 -25.54
CA ARG A 201 13.40 1.10 -26.33
C ARG A 201 14.21 0.20 -25.41
N ILE A 202 13.92 -1.10 -25.44
CA ILE A 202 14.84 -2.06 -24.85
C ILE A 202 15.95 -2.23 -25.88
N GLU A 203 17.14 -1.71 -25.58
CA GLU A 203 18.31 -2.10 -26.33
C GLU A 203 18.58 -3.57 -26.00
N ASP A 204 18.49 -4.44 -27.00
CA ASP A 204 19.04 -5.79 -26.89
C ASP A 204 20.49 -5.61 -26.49
N THR A 205 20.82 -5.95 -25.25
CA THR A 205 22.20 -6.16 -24.85
C THR A 205 22.60 -7.46 -25.52
N GLU A 206 23.06 -7.35 -26.77
CA GLU A 206 23.99 -8.33 -27.29
C GLU A 206 25.17 -8.32 -26.31
N GLU A 207 25.20 -9.31 -25.41
CA GLU A 207 26.43 -9.71 -24.76
C GLU A 207 27.40 -10.10 -25.88
N ASP A 208 28.19 -9.13 -26.33
CA ASP A 208 29.36 -9.34 -27.16
C ASP A 208 30.25 -10.38 -26.46
N ASN A 209 30.27 -11.58 -27.03
CA ASN A 209 31.16 -12.69 -26.65
C ASN A 209 32.64 -12.33 -26.82
#